data_AF-A0A084XXU8-F1
#
_entry.id   AF-A0A084XXU8-F1
#
_cell.length_a   1.000
_cell.length_b   1.000
_cell.length_c   1.000
_cell.angle_alpha   90.00
_cell.angle_beta   90.00
_cell.angle_gamma   90.00
#
_symmetry.space_group_name_H-M   'P 1'
#
loop_
_entity.id
_entity.type
_entity.pdbx_description
1 polymer ?
#
loop_
_entity_poly.entity_id
_entity_poly.type
_entity_poly.pdbx_seq_one_letter_code
_entity_poly.pdbx_strand_id
1 'polypeptide(L)'
;MNILNHWKMLDLITRDGESLVCVEGRVYGSNPRFPASSHIRTSPVTGYSVDANSMVIMTKRGSAYQLGKPDPSQTFAQQRLIRRLSRLGQIPAPGFNALETQLTGNLADFTSFSEHYDETVK
;
A
#
# COMPACT_ATOMS: atom_id res chain seq x y z
N MET A 1 -24.03 -8.70 1.24
CA MET A 1 -22.57 -8.88 1.00
C MET A 1 -22.35 -9.11 -0.49
N ASN A 2 -21.28 -8.58 -1.09
CA ASN A 2 -20.94 -8.82 -2.50
C ASN A 2 -19.93 -9.96 -2.61
N ILE A 3 -20.24 -10.97 -3.40
CA ILE A 3 -19.39 -12.14 -3.65
C ILE A 3 -18.73 -11.98 -5.01
N LEU A 4 -17.41 -12.08 -5.08
CA LEU A 4 -16.65 -12.06 -6.32
C LEU A 4 -16.27 -13.49 -6.71
N ASN A 5 -16.90 -14.01 -7.75
CA ASN A 5 -16.68 -15.35 -8.29
C ASN A 5 -15.91 -15.30 -9.61
N HIS A 6 -15.32 -16.44 -9.99
CA HIS A 6 -14.54 -16.59 -11.21
C HIS A 6 -13.44 -15.51 -11.30
N TRP A 7 -12.79 -15.28 -10.16
CA TRP A 7 -11.90 -14.14 -9.98
C TRP A 7 -10.45 -14.49 -10.28
N LYS A 8 -9.68 -13.50 -10.72
CA LYS A 8 -8.24 -13.59 -10.94
C LYS A 8 -7.54 -12.34 -10.42
N MET A 9 -6.28 -12.50 -10.02
CA MET A 9 -5.44 -11.36 -9.65
C MET A 9 -4.94 -10.64 -10.89
N LEU A 10 -4.79 -9.34 -10.75
CA LEU A 10 -4.13 -8.47 -11.70
C LEU A 10 -3.01 -7.73 -10.97
N ASP A 11 -1.78 -8.07 -11.31
CA ASP A 11 -0.61 -7.35 -10.85
C ASP A 11 -0.45 -6.10 -11.74
N LEU A 12 -0.45 -4.93 -11.11
CA LEU A 12 -0.24 -3.64 -11.76
C LEU A 12 1.04 -3.02 -11.22
N ILE A 13 1.74 -2.29 -12.07
CA ILE A 13 2.90 -1.48 -11.68
C ILE A 13 2.55 -0.03 -12.03
N THR A 14 2.62 0.86 -11.05
CA THR A 14 2.39 2.30 -11.28
C THR A 14 3.58 2.90 -12.02
N ARG A 15 3.43 4.13 -12.51
CA ARG A 15 4.55 4.86 -13.13
C ARG A 15 5.73 5.05 -12.16
N ASP A 16 5.43 5.11 -10.86
CA ASP A 16 6.41 5.28 -9.79
C ASP A 16 7.04 3.94 -9.34
N GLY A 17 6.73 2.84 -10.04
CA GLY A 17 7.26 1.51 -9.72
C GLY A 17 6.55 0.78 -8.58
N GLU A 18 5.47 1.35 -8.03
CA GLU A 18 4.68 0.72 -6.97
C GLU A 18 3.92 -0.50 -7.53
N SER A 19 4.09 -1.65 -6.88
CA SER A 19 3.32 -2.85 -7.22
C SER A 19 1.97 -2.84 -6.51
N LEU A 20 0.89 -2.88 -7.28
CA LEU A 20 -0.48 -2.92 -6.80
C LEU A 20 -1.13 -4.24 -7.23
N VAL A 21 -1.97 -4.79 -6.36
CA VAL A 21 -2.77 -6.00 -6.68
C VAL A 21 -4.23 -5.61 -6.77
N CYS A 22 -4.83 -5.83 -7.93
CA CYS A 22 -6.27 -5.73 -8.14
C CYS A 22 -6.87 -7.13 -8.31
N VAL A 23 -8.18 -7.26 -8.13
CA VAL A 23 -8.91 -8.49 -8.44
C VAL A 23 -9.96 -8.19 -9.49
N GLU A 24 -10.07 -9.06 -10.48
CA GLU A 24 -11.07 -9.00 -11.54
C GLU A 24 -11.93 -10.25 -11.47
N GLY A 25 -13.24 -10.11 -11.65
CA GLY A 25 -14.17 -11.23 -11.54
C GLY A 25 -15.62 -10.81 -11.71
N ARG A 26 -16.55 -11.73 -11.43
CA ARG A 26 -18.00 -11.50 -11.54
C ARG A 26 -18.60 -11.28 -10.17
N VAL A 27 -19.24 -10.14 -9.97
CA VAL A 27 -19.94 -9.82 -8.72
C VAL A 27 -21.34 -10.41 -8.73
N TYR A 28 -21.61 -11.16 -7.68
CA TYR A 28 -22.93 -11.66 -7.30
C TYR A 28 -23.27 -11.07 -5.95
N GLY A 29 -24.43 -10.43 -5.81
CA GLY A 29 -24.80 -9.82 -4.55
C GLY A 29 -26.14 -9.10 -4.62
N SER A 30 -26.62 -8.70 -3.45
CA SER A 30 -27.87 -7.95 -3.28
C SER A 30 -27.75 -6.46 -3.61
N ASN A 31 -26.60 -6.00 -4.15
CA ASN A 31 -26.40 -4.60 -4.47
C ASN A 31 -27.05 -4.27 -5.82
N PRO A 32 -28.09 -3.40 -5.86
CA PRO A 32 -28.79 -3.05 -7.10
C PRO A 32 -27.89 -2.34 -8.11
N ARG A 33 -26.70 -1.85 -7.71
CA ARG A 33 -25.71 -1.27 -8.63
C ARG A 33 -25.07 -2.27 -9.58
N PHE A 34 -25.19 -3.57 -9.31
CA PHE A 34 -24.65 -4.62 -10.18
C PHE A 34 -25.80 -5.48 -10.74
N PRO A 35 -26.26 -5.23 -11.98
CA PRO A 35 -27.16 -6.16 -12.65
C PRO A 35 -26.47 -7.54 -12.70
N ALA A 36 -27.27 -8.60 -12.52
CA ALA A 36 -26.84 -9.96 -12.22
C ALA A 36 -25.52 -10.37 -12.90
N SER A 37 -24.49 -10.73 -12.11
CA SER A 37 -23.19 -11.23 -12.60
C SER A 37 -22.35 -10.22 -13.40
N SER A 38 -22.37 -8.95 -13.00
CA SER A 38 -21.52 -7.92 -13.60
C SER A 38 -20.03 -8.26 -13.46
N HIS A 39 -19.29 -8.19 -14.57
CA HIS A 39 -17.83 -8.31 -14.55
C HIS A 39 -17.23 -6.98 -14.08
N ILE A 40 -16.39 -7.03 -13.04
CA ILE A 40 -15.73 -5.85 -12.48
C ILE A 40 -14.25 -6.08 -12.33
N ARG A 41 -13.52 -4.97 -12.30
CA ARG A 41 -12.17 -4.88 -11.74
C ARG A 41 -12.24 -4.04 -10.47
N THR A 42 -11.74 -4.57 -9.36
CA THR A 42 -11.65 -3.83 -8.12
C THR A 42 -10.60 -2.73 -8.21
N SER A 43 -10.68 -1.73 -7.33
CA SER A 43 -9.50 -0.92 -7.00
C SER A 43 -8.44 -1.78 -6.31
N PRO A 44 -7.20 -1.28 -6.12
CA PRO A 44 -6.15 -2.03 -5.44
C PRO A 44 -6.61 -2.59 -4.10
N VAL A 45 -6.24 -3.84 -3.82
CA VAL A 45 -6.51 -4.52 -2.56
C VAL A 45 -5.51 -4.02 -1.53
N THR A 46 -6.04 -3.56 -0.39
CA THR A 46 -5.25 -3.00 0.71
C THR A 46 -5.18 -3.93 1.91
N GLY A 47 -6.05 -4.94 1.97
CA GLY A 47 -6.06 -5.90 3.06
C GLY A 47 -6.93 -7.11 2.75
N TYR A 48 -6.87 -8.10 3.63
CA TYR A 48 -7.71 -9.28 3.58
C TYR A 48 -8.02 -9.79 4.99
N SER A 49 -9.14 -10.50 5.11
CA SER A 49 -9.51 -11.30 6.27
C SER A 49 -9.83 -12.70 5.78
N VAL A 50 -9.36 -13.71 6.49
CA VAL A 50 -9.64 -15.13 6.19
C VAL A 50 -10.28 -15.76 7.41
N ASP A 51 -11.42 -16.39 7.20
CA ASP A 51 -12.03 -17.33 8.15
C ASP A 51 -11.92 -18.76 7.60
N ALA A 52 -12.47 -19.74 8.31
CA ALA A 52 -12.36 -21.16 7.94
C ALA A 52 -12.92 -21.48 6.55
N ASN A 53 -13.89 -20.72 6.05
CA ASN A 53 -14.64 -21.02 4.83
C ASN A 53 -14.63 -19.89 3.78
N SER A 54 -14.10 -18.72 4.12
CA SER A 54 -14.22 -17.53 3.30
C SER A 54 -13.02 -16.59 3.43
N MET A 55 -12.73 -15.90 2.33
CA MET A 55 -11.76 -14.82 2.31
C MET A 55 -12.49 -13.54 1.88
N VAL A 56 -12.30 -12.46 2.63
CA VAL A 56 -12.82 -11.13 2.30
C VAL A 56 -11.64 -10.23 1.97
N ILE A 57 -11.71 -9.51 0.85
CA ILE A 57 -10.73 -8.49 0.48
C ILE A 57 -11.29 -7.09 0.72
N MET A 58 -10.43 -6.19 1.15
CA MET A 58 -10.71 -4.77 1.32
C MET A 58 -9.92 -4.02 0.27
N THR A 59 -10.58 -3.07 -0.39
CA THR A 59 -9.98 -2.30 -1.47
C THR A 59 -9.73 -0.86 -1.06
N LYS A 60 -8.79 -0.19 -1.73
CA LYS A 60 -8.42 1.22 -1.52
C LYS A 60 -9.62 2.19 -1.57
N ARG A 61 -10.66 1.87 -2.36
CA ARG A 61 -11.90 2.65 -2.44
C ARG A 61 -12.93 2.30 -1.34
N GLY A 62 -12.54 1.56 -0.31
CA GLY A 62 -13.40 1.18 0.81
C GLY A 62 -14.44 0.11 0.49
N SER A 63 -14.30 -0.61 -0.63
CA SER A 63 -15.21 -1.72 -0.96
C SER A 63 -14.71 -3.02 -0.34
N ALA A 64 -15.65 -3.87 0.09
CA ALA A 64 -15.38 -5.22 0.58
C ALA A 64 -16.03 -6.26 -0.33
N TYR A 65 -15.29 -7.31 -0.64
CA TYR A 65 -15.77 -8.44 -1.44
C TYR A 65 -15.39 -9.76 -0.78
N GLN A 66 -16.37 -10.64 -0.61
CA GLN A 66 -16.11 -12.04 -0.28
C GLN A 66 -15.66 -12.76 -1.55
N LEU A 67 -14.49 -13.37 -1.52
CA LEU A 67 -13.99 -14.17 -2.63
C LEU A 67 -14.66 -15.54 -2.62
N GLY A 68 -15.36 -15.83 -3.71
CA GLY A 68 -15.86 -17.16 -3.99
C GLY A 68 -14.80 -17.98 -4.75
N LYS A 69 -15.25 -18.85 -5.65
CA LYS A 69 -14.32 -19.70 -6.41
C LYS A 69 -13.47 -18.84 -7.35
N PRO A 70 -12.14 -18.99 -7.36
CA PRO A 70 -11.29 -18.33 -8.35
C PRO A 70 -11.59 -18.85 -9.76
N ASP A 71 -11.12 -18.12 -10.75
CA ASP A 71 -11.05 -18.60 -12.13
C ASP A 71 -10.31 -19.95 -12.17
N PRO A 72 -10.88 -21.01 -12.78
CA PRO A 72 -10.26 -22.35 -12.81
C PRO A 72 -8.86 -22.37 -13.44
N SER A 73 -8.52 -21.39 -14.29
CA SER A 73 -7.18 -21.25 -14.88
C SER A 73 -6.14 -20.74 -13.88
N GLN A 74 -6.56 -20.16 -12.75
CA GLN A 74 -5.68 -19.61 -11.73
C GLN A 74 -5.40 -20.64 -10.63
N THR A 75 -4.40 -21.48 -10.87
CA THR A 75 -3.93 -22.43 -9.85
C THR A 75 -3.44 -21.70 -8.60
N PHE A 76 -3.83 -22.22 -7.43
CA PHE A 76 -3.44 -21.69 -6.12
C PHE A 76 -3.69 -20.18 -5.96
N ALA A 77 -4.74 -19.64 -6.61
CA ALA A 77 -5.02 -18.21 -6.67
C ALA A 77 -5.08 -17.57 -5.27
N GLN A 78 -5.77 -18.21 -4.34
CA GLN A 78 -5.92 -17.72 -2.97
C GLN A 78 -4.58 -17.70 -2.22
N GLN A 79 -3.78 -18.77 -2.26
CA GLN A 79 -2.47 -18.77 -1.60
C GLN A 79 -1.53 -17.73 -2.21
N ARG A 80 -1.56 -17.56 -3.53
CA ARG A 80 -0.76 -16.53 -4.21
C ARG A 80 -1.20 -15.13 -3.81
N LEU A 81 -2.51 -14.87 -3.72
CA LEU A 81 -3.04 -13.58 -3.29
C LEU A 81 -2.57 -13.25 -1.87
N ILE A 82 -2.74 -14.19 -0.92
CA ILE A 82 -2.29 -14.03 0.46
C ILE A 82 -0.79 -13.69 0.50
N ARG A 83 0.06 -14.45 -0.22
CA ARG A 83 1.51 -14.20 -0.28
C ARG A 83 1.85 -12.84 -0.90
N ARG A 84 1.04 -12.34 -1.83
CA ARG A 84 1.24 -11.01 -2.41
C ARG A 84 0.86 -9.92 -1.43
N LEU A 85 -0.31 -10.02 -0.82
CA LEU A 85 -0.80 -9.03 0.15
C LEU A 85 0.09 -8.97 1.40
N SER A 86 0.64 -10.11 1.86
CA SER A 86 1.58 -10.13 2.98
C SER A 86 2.88 -9.36 2.69
N ARG A 87 3.32 -9.30 1.42
CA ARG A 87 4.49 -8.52 1.00
C ARG A 87 4.18 -7.03 0.86
N LEU A 88 2.96 -6.67 0.43
CA LEU A 88 2.54 -5.27 0.35
C LEU A 88 2.47 -4.62 1.74
N GLY A 89 2.06 -5.36 2.76
CA GLY A 89 2.13 -4.91 4.17
C GLY A 89 3.56 -4.80 4.72
N GLN A 90 4.58 -5.22 3.96
CA GLN A 90 6.00 -5.14 4.32
C GLN A 90 6.76 -4.10 3.49
N ILE A 91 6.10 -3.21 2.75
CA ILE A 91 6.79 -2.03 2.20
C ILE A 91 7.35 -1.27 3.40
N PRO A 92 8.68 -1.24 3.62
CA PRO A 92 9.22 -0.44 4.70
C PRO A 92 8.81 1.00 4.41
N ALA A 93 8.30 1.70 5.43
CA ALA A 93 8.14 3.14 5.33
C ALA A 93 9.43 3.71 4.70
N PRO A 94 9.34 4.64 3.71
CA PRO A 94 10.51 5.20 3.07
C PRO A 94 11.48 5.60 4.18
N GLY A 95 12.61 4.90 4.23
CA GLY A 95 13.58 5.06 5.31
C GLY A 95 13.94 6.53 5.38
N PHE A 96 13.83 7.11 6.58
CA PHE A 96 14.30 8.47 6.84
C PHE A 96 15.74 8.57 6.31
N ASN A 97 15.93 9.33 5.24
CA ASN A 97 17.20 9.46 4.56
C ASN A 97 18.02 10.49 5.35
N ALA A 98 18.65 10.04 6.44
CA ALA A 98 19.42 10.89 7.36
C ALA A 98 20.59 11.63 6.69
N LEU A 99 20.92 11.30 5.43
CA LEU A 99 21.97 11.94 4.65
C LEU A 99 21.53 13.24 3.96
N GLU A 100 20.24 13.53 3.81
CA GLU A 100 19.80 14.80 3.18
C GLU A 100 19.74 15.98 4.18
N THR A 101 19.81 15.73 5.50
CA THR A 101 19.73 16.81 6.51
C THR A 101 21.09 17.44 6.85
N GLN A 102 22.20 16.98 6.29
CA GLN A 102 23.55 17.50 6.60
C GLN A 102 24.16 18.48 5.59
N LEU A 103 23.39 19.01 4.63
CA LEU A 103 23.91 19.93 3.61
C LEU A 103 23.37 21.36 3.67
N THR A 104 22.82 21.80 4.81
CA THR A 104 22.47 23.21 5.00
C THR A 104 23.01 23.73 6.33
N GLY A 105 24.33 23.81 6.42
CA GLY A 105 24.98 24.32 7.62
C GLY A 105 26.46 24.49 7.43
N ASN A 106 26.89 25.27 6.43
CA ASN A 106 28.11 26.04 6.53
C ASN A 106 28.26 27.11 5.45
N LEU A 107 28.69 28.29 5.93
CA LEU A 107 29.37 29.41 5.27
C LEU A 107 28.52 30.62 4.84
N ALA A 108 28.35 31.54 5.79
CA ALA A 108 28.70 32.96 5.66
C ALA A 108 28.70 33.57 7.08
N ASP A 109 29.58 34.44 7.54
CA ASP A 109 30.91 34.93 7.19
C ASP A 109 31.31 35.82 8.39
N PHE A 110 32.62 35.96 8.68
CA PHE A 110 33.33 37.15 9.24
C PHE A 110 32.63 38.01 10.34
N THR A 111 33.19 38.38 11.50
CA THR A 111 34.56 38.81 11.85
C THR A 111 34.61 39.20 13.34
N SER A 112 35.78 39.00 13.96
CA SER A 112 36.37 39.68 15.13
C SER A 112 35.56 40.69 15.96
N PHE A 113 35.54 40.49 17.29
CA PHE A 113 35.87 41.57 18.21
C PHE A 113 36.59 41.02 19.45
N SER A 114 37.72 41.66 19.75
CA SER A 114 38.63 41.42 20.87
C SER A 114 38.05 42.07 22.13
N GLU A 115 37.99 41.35 23.24
CA GLU A 115 37.93 41.99 24.57
C GLU A 115 39.12 41.55 25.42
N HIS A 116 39.89 42.58 25.75
CA HIS A 116 41.07 42.62 26.58
C HIS A 116 40.59 42.66 28.03
N TYR A 117 40.98 41.70 28.87
CA TYR A 117 40.86 41.83 30.31
C TYR A 117 42.26 41.97 30.90
N ASP A 118 42.60 43.21 31.24
CA ASP A 118 43.64 43.54 32.20
C ASP A 118 43.00 44.50 33.19
N GLU A 119 42.81 44.05 34.43
CA GLU A 119 42.67 44.98 35.55
C GLU A 119 43.26 44.33 36.80
N THR A 120 44.49 44.74 37.08
CA THR A 120 45.16 44.57 38.36
C THR A 120 44.85 45.76 39.28
N VAL A 121 44.95 45.49 40.58
CA VAL A 121 45.22 46.42 41.71
C VAL A 121 44.01 46.99 42.47
N LYS A 122 43.73 46.45 43.67
CA LYS A 122 44.28 46.95 44.95
C LYS A 122 44.16 45.91 46.06
#